data_AF-A0A7J5E055-F1
#
_entry.id   AF-A0A7J5E055-F1
#
_cell.length_a   1.000
_cell.length_b   1.000
_cell.length_c   1.000
_cell.angle_alpha   90.00
_cell.angle_beta   90.00
_cell.angle_gamma   90.00
#
_symmetry.space_group_name_H-M   'P 1'
#
loop_
_entity.id
_entity.type
_entity.pdbx_description
1 polymer ?
#
loop_
_entity_poly.entity_id
_entity_poly.type
_entity_poly.pdbx_seq_one_letter_code
_entity_poly.pdbx_strand_id
1 'polypeptide(L)'
;MTTTAPTAPGRLGDALDPAAIQAYLGELDTWLRVRRSELDELDQAALAAGRGGELAGDMSLALALWKAISDRYQLVFATWDGGRVLQQERERISALIWGRLDGATELPGGLAVSLPEAGRLCDALTGQLRSRLSLVPGADAQAARIRELRAQLERIRDQVGLEPANSRDGAIQRLAELMSRLEGITAKAERGGDVGGMLGPIETEATTFERDLIVGNARRRDARDQVISARELRADLEAREAALQKLAETCGRPSTRRRATPSRTSARSARCR
;
A
#
# COMPACT_ATOMS: atom_id res chain seq x y z
N MET A 1 2.09 -1.17 -20.10
CA MET A 1 2.77 -0.60 -21.29
C MET A 1 3.38 -1.77 -22.05
N THR A 2 3.13 -1.89 -23.36
CA THR A 2 3.65 -3.02 -24.15
C THR A 2 4.95 -2.64 -24.84
N THR A 3 6.09 -3.08 -24.30
CA THR A 3 7.41 -2.93 -24.93
C THR A 3 7.66 -4.11 -25.87
N THR A 4 8.31 -3.91 -27.01
CA THR A 4 8.71 -4.97 -27.95
C THR A 4 10.21 -5.23 -27.88
N ALA A 5 10.64 -6.44 -28.20
CA ALA A 5 12.04 -6.82 -28.21
C ALA A 5 12.82 -5.93 -29.19
N PRO A 6 14.01 -5.42 -28.78
CA PRO A 6 14.79 -4.51 -29.62
C PRO A 6 15.34 -5.21 -30.86
N THR A 7 15.63 -4.42 -31.89
CA THR A 7 16.19 -4.95 -33.14
C THR A 7 17.67 -5.25 -32.95
N ALA A 8 18.06 -6.51 -33.17
CA ALA A 8 19.46 -6.92 -33.06
C ALA A 8 20.36 -6.25 -34.13
N PRO A 9 21.58 -5.83 -33.77
CA PRO A 9 22.51 -5.21 -34.70
C PRO A 9 23.22 -6.23 -35.60
N GLY A 10 23.55 -5.79 -36.82
CA GLY A 10 24.40 -6.52 -37.79
C GLY A 10 23.88 -7.91 -38.17
N ARG A 11 24.80 -8.83 -38.48
CA ARG A 11 24.51 -10.23 -38.81
C ARG A 11 25.56 -11.17 -38.22
N LEU A 12 25.29 -12.47 -38.23
CA LEU A 12 26.22 -13.50 -37.74
C LEU A 12 27.60 -13.37 -38.40
N GLY A 13 28.65 -13.29 -37.57
CA GLY A 13 30.05 -13.20 -38.04
C GLY A 13 30.54 -11.78 -38.34
N ASP A 14 29.66 -10.76 -38.32
CA ASP A 14 30.09 -9.36 -38.45
C ASP A 14 30.78 -8.86 -37.18
N ALA A 15 31.89 -8.13 -37.33
CA ALA A 15 32.46 -7.31 -36.27
C ALA A 15 31.58 -6.07 -36.03
N LEU A 16 30.59 -6.21 -35.17
CA LEU A 16 29.57 -5.19 -34.89
C LEU A 16 30.16 -3.85 -34.47
N ASP A 17 29.50 -2.76 -34.84
CA ASP A 17 29.85 -1.42 -34.37
C ASP A 17 29.68 -1.33 -32.84
N PRO A 18 30.71 -0.90 -32.09
CA PRO A 18 30.65 -0.65 -30.65
C PRO A 18 29.41 0.15 -30.20
N ALA A 19 29.06 1.22 -30.92
CA ALA A 19 27.91 2.05 -30.55
C ALA A 19 26.58 1.29 -30.69
N ALA A 20 26.45 0.49 -31.75
CA ALA A 20 25.27 -0.35 -31.97
C ALA A 20 25.13 -1.45 -30.90
N ILE A 21 26.22 -2.05 -30.43
CA ILE A 21 26.20 -3.01 -29.32
C ILE A 21 25.71 -2.33 -28.03
N GLN A 22 26.27 -1.17 -27.69
CA GLN A 22 25.90 -0.45 -26.46
C GLN A 22 24.41 -0.06 -26.45
N ALA A 23 23.90 0.45 -27.57
CA ALA A 23 22.49 0.80 -27.72
C ALA A 23 21.58 -0.43 -27.55
N TYR A 24 21.88 -1.51 -28.28
CA TYR A 24 21.11 -2.75 -28.20
C TYR A 24 21.08 -3.34 -26.79
N LEU A 25 22.21 -3.34 -26.07
CA LEU A 25 22.27 -3.84 -24.69
C LEU A 25 21.41 -3.01 -23.73
N GLY A 26 21.43 -1.68 -23.86
CA GLY A 26 20.60 -0.80 -23.03
C GLY A 26 19.10 -0.97 -23.27
N GLU A 27 18.71 -1.13 -24.55
CA GLU A 27 17.32 -1.42 -24.91
C GLU A 27 16.89 -2.80 -24.44
N LEU A 28 17.74 -3.82 -24.59
CA LEU A 28 17.44 -5.20 -24.21
C LEU A 28 17.32 -5.37 -22.69
N ASP A 29 18.19 -4.71 -21.93
CA ASP A 29 18.11 -4.64 -20.46
C ASP A 29 16.79 -4.03 -19.98
N THR A 30 16.38 -2.92 -20.62
CA THR A 30 15.11 -2.26 -20.32
C THR A 30 13.94 -3.16 -20.67
N TRP A 31 13.96 -3.78 -21.86
CA TRP A 31 12.93 -4.73 -22.29
C TRP A 31 12.85 -5.93 -21.32
N LEU A 32 13.97 -6.49 -20.87
CA LEU A 32 14.02 -7.62 -19.95
C LEU A 32 13.31 -7.32 -18.62
N ARG A 33 13.59 -6.15 -18.02
CA ARG A 33 12.93 -5.71 -16.79
C ARG A 33 11.43 -5.52 -16.98
N VAL A 34 11.03 -4.81 -18.03
CA VAL A 34 9.60 -4.56 -18.31
C VAL A 34 8.87 -5.86 -18.58
N ARG A 35 9.45 -6.76 -19.39
CA ARG A 35 8.86 -8.05 -19.72
C ARG A 35 8.71 -8.93 -18.47
N ARG A 36 9.66 -8.89 -17.53
CA ARG A 36 9.53 -9.65 -16.28
C ARG A 36 8.32 -9.17 -15.47
N SER A 37 8.22 -7.86 -15.25
CA SER A 37 7.09 -7.26 -14.53
C SER A 37 5.76 -7.64 -15.18
N GLU A 38 5.69 -7.58 -16.52
CA GLU A 38 4.47 -7.93 -17.25
C GLU A 38 4.11 -9.42 -17.14
N LEU A 39 5.09 -10.33 -17.20
CA LEU A 39 4.84 -11.76 -16.99
C LEU A 39 4.35 -12.04 -15.56
N ASP A 40 4.93 -11.37 -14.55
CA ASP A 40 4.47 -11.47 -13.17
C ASP A 40 3.02 -10.94 -13.03
N GLU A 41 2.68 -9.83 -13.67
CA GLU A 41 1.31 -9.31 -13.72
C GLU A 41 0.32 -10.27 -14.40
N LEU A 42 0.71 -10.86 -15.53
CA LEU A 42 -0.13 -11.82 -16.26
C LEU A 42 -0.32 -13.13 -15.49
N ASP A 43 0.69 -13.59 -14.77
CA ASP A 43 0.60 -14.75 -13.87
C ASP A 43 -0.38 -14.47 -12.73
N GLN A 44 -0.24 -13.33 -12.06
CA GLN A 44 -1.20 -12.91 -11.03
C GLN A 44 -2.62 -12.77 -11.58
N ALA A 45 -2.79 -12.22 -12.80
CA ALA A 45 -4.09 -12.13 -13.46
C ALA A 45 -4.66 -13.51 -13.80
N ALA A 46 -3.84 -14.46 -14.26
CA ALA A 46 -4.27 -15.82 -14.54
C ALA A 46 -4.71 -16.58 -13.28
N LEU A 47 -3.98 -16.39 -12.18
CA LEU A 47 -4.36 -16.92 -10.86
C LEU A 47 -5.67 -16.29 -10.37
N ALA A 48 -5.79 -14.96 -10.45
CA ALA A 48 -6.99 -14.24 -10.04
C ALA A 48 -8.24 -14.64 -10.87
N ALA A 49 -8.05 -14.96 -12.16
CA ALA A 49 -9.10 -15.44 -13.04
C ALA A 49 -9.41 -16.94 -12.90
N GLY A 50 -8.71 -17.68 -12.02
CA GLY A 50 -8.88 -19.12 -11.85
C GLY A 50 -8.41 -19.96 -13.05
N ARG A 51 -7.62 -19.37 -13.96
CA ARG A 51 -7.16 -20.01 -15.21
C ARG A 51 -5.69 -20.43 -15.14
N GLY A 52 -5.09 -20.45 -13.95
CA GLY A 52 -3.71 -20.87 -13.74
C GLY A 52 -3.41 -22.23 -14.36
N GLY A 53 -4.28 -23.23 -14.18
CA GLY A 53 -4.09 -24.55 -14.79
C GLY A 53 -4.19 -24.56 -16.33
N GLU A 54 -5.08 -23.75 -16.90
CA GLU A 54 -5.26 -23.66 -18.36
C GLU A 54 -4.07 -22.94 -19.02
N LEU A 55 -3.57 -21.88 -18.39
CA LEU A 55 -2.51 -21.03 -18.93
C LEU A 55 -1.10 -21.40 -18.46
N ALA A 56 -0.97 -22.38 -17.54
CA ALA A 56 0.32 -22.79 -16.96
C ALA A 56 1.36 -23.18 -18.02
N GLY A 57 0.94 -23.90 -19.07
CA GLY A 57 1.83 -24.29 -20.17
C GLY A 57 2.42 -23.07 -20.90
N ASP A 58 1.56 -22.17 -21.36
CA ASP A 58 1.99 -20.96 -22.07
C ASP A 58 2.79 -20.02 -21.14
N MET A 59 2.41 -19.91 -19.87
CA MET A 59 3.13 -19.11 -18.87
C MET A 59 4.54 -19.66 -18.60
N SER A 60 4.66 -20.98 -18.35
CA SER A 60 5.95 -21.63 -18.13
C SER A 60 6.88 -21.49 -19.34
N LEU A 61 6.34 -21.62 -20.56
CA LEU A 61 7.10 -21.42 -21.79
C LEU A 61 7.60 -19.97 -21.92
N ALA A 62 6.73 -18.98 -21.65
CA ALA A 62 7.10 -17.57 -21.70
C ALA A 62 8.19 -17.21 -20.67
N LEU A 63 8.08 -17.72 -19.43
CA LEU A 63 9.08 -17.53 -18.38
C LEU A 63 10.42 -18.20 -18.70
N ALA A 64 10.39 -19.40 -19.28
CA ALA A 64 11.59 -20.10 -19.70
C ALA A 64 12.31 -19.38 -20.86
N LEU A 65 11.56 -18.87 -21.84
CA LEU A 65 12.12 -18.02 -22.91
C LEU A 65 12.74 -16.75 -22.34
N TRP A 66 12.03 -16.06 -21.43
CA TRP A 66 12.56 -14.87 -20.77
C TRP A 66 13.88 -15.16 -20.02
N LYS A 67 13.94 -16.28 -19.29
CA LYS A 67 15.16 -16.69 -18.58
C LYS A 67 16.33 -16.96 -19.53
N ALA A 68 16.09 -17.68 -20.62
CA ALA A 68 17.11 -17.95 -21.63
C ALA A 68 17.65 -16.67 -22.27
N ILE A 69 16.78 -15.70 -22.56
CA ILE A 69 17.16 -14.38 -23.09
C ILE A 69 17.97 -13.59 -22.05
N SER A 70 17.52 -13.59 -20.79
CA SER A 70 18.23 -12.93 -19.68
C SER A 70 19.63 -13.51 -19.51
N ASP A 71 19.78 -14.83 -19.53
CA ASP A 71 21.08 -15.49 -19.36
C ASP A 71 22.02 -15.18 -20.52
N ARG A 72 21.51 -15.20 -21.75
CA ARG A 72 22.30 -14.82 -22.92
C ARG A 72 22.67 -13.33 -22.89
N TYR A 73 21.77 -12.45 -22.45
CA TYR A 73 22.08 -11.04 -22.23
C TYR A 73 23.23 -10.87 -21.24
N GLN A 74 23.22 -11.56 -20.09
CA GLN A 74 24.32 -11.47 -19.12
C GLN A 74 25.65 -11.92 -19.71
N LEU A 75 25.65 -12.99 -20.53
CA LEU A 75 26.86 -13.46 -21.21
C LEU A 75 27.38 -12.44 -22.25
N VAL A 76 26.49 -11.83 -23.04
CA VAL A 76 26.87 -10.77 -23.99
C VAL A 76 27.39 -9.54 -23.25
N PHE A 77 26.70 -9.12 -22.19
CA PHE A 77 27.08 -7.97 -21.37
C PHE A 77 28.45 -8.17 -20.72
N ALA A 78 28.74 -9.36 -20.19
CA ALA A 78 30.06 -9.71 -19.68
C ALA A 78 31.14 -9.71 -20.77
N THR A 79 30.80 -10.17 -21.99
CA THR A 79 31.74 -10.16 -23.13
C THR A 79 32.05 -8.74 -23.63
N TRP A 80 31.10 -7.81 -23.46
CA TRP A 80 31.23 -6.41 -23.90
C TRP A 80 32.22 -5.58 -23.07
N ASP A 81 32.48 -5.94 -21.81
CA ASP A 81 33.46 -5.30 -20.93
C ASP A 81 33.44 -3.74 -20.96
N GLY A 82 32.23 -3.16 -20.95
CA GLY A 82 32.05 -1.69 -20.99
C GLY A 82 32.59 -1.00 -22.26
N GLY A 83 32.72 -1.72 -23.36
CA GLY A 83 33.16 -1.22 -24.67
C GLY A 83 34.65 -1.34 -24.96
N ARG A 84 35.43 -1.99 -24.08
CA ARG A 84 36.87 -2.24 -24.26
C ARG A 84 37.14 -3.50 -25.09
N VAL A 85 36.29 -3.78 -26.06
CA VAL A 85 36.36 -4.99 -26.90
C VAL A 85 37.16 -4.76 -28.17
N LEU A 86 37.98 -5.74 -28.56
CA LEU A 86 38.65 -5.76 -29.85
C LEU A 86 37.71 -6.39 -30.89
N GLN A 87 38.22 -6.54 -32.12
CA GLN A 87 37.44 -7.13 -33.21
C GLN A 87 36.95 -8.56 -32.89
N GLN A 88 37.81 -9.38 -32.29
CA GLN A 88 37.48 -10.77 -31.97
C GLN A 88 36.32 -10.90 -30.98
N GLU A 89 36.28 -10.06 -29.94
CA GLU A 89 35.17 -10.06 -28.99
C GLU A 89 33.88 -9.53 -29.63
N ARG A 90 33.97 -8.58 -30.57
CA ARG A 90 32.79 -8.08 -31.32
C ARG A 90 32.20 -9.15 -32.23
N GLU A 91 33.04 -9.95 -32.89
CA GLU A 91 32.61 -11.12 -33.67
C GLU A 91 32.01 -12.20 -32.74
N ARG A 92 32.60 -12.41 -31.56
CA ARG A 92 32.04 -13.31 -30.54
C ARG A 92 30.68 -12.84 -30.04
N ILE A 93 30.50 -11.54 -29.81
CA ILE A 93 29.19 -10.94 -29.45
C ILE A 93 28.18 -11.17 -30.58
N SER A 94 28.55 -10.97 -31.84
CA SER A 94 27.69 -11.31 -32.98
C SER A 94 27.27 -12.79 -32.95
N ALA A 95 28.21 -13.70 -32.70
CA ALA A 95 27.91 -15.12 -32.55
C ALA A 95 26.97 -15.43 -31.38
N LEU A 96 27.07 -14.70 -30.27
CA LEU A 96 26.16 -14.85 -29.13
C LEU A 96 24.76 -14.30 -29.41
N ILE A 97 24.62 -13.23 -30.18
CA ILE A 97 23.32 -12.64 -30.53
C ILE A 97 22.60 -13.54 -31.55
N TRP A 98 23.30 -13.93 -32.61
CA TRP A 98 22.70 -14.64 -33.74
C TRP A 98 22.78 -16.16 -33.64
N GLY A 99 23.59 -16.69 -32.72
CA GLY A 99 23.72 -18.12 -32.47
C GLY A 99 22.60 -18.68 -31.59
N ARG A 100 22.47 -20.01 -31.60
CA ARG A 100 21.47 -20.76 -30.84
C ARG A 100 21.57 -20.48 -29.33
N LEU A 101 20.44 -20.36 -28.66
CA LEU A 101 20.34 -20.26 -27.20
C LEU A 101 20.58 -21.61 -26.53
N ASP A 102 21.52 -21.68 -25.58
CA ASP A 102 21.91 -22.94 -24.93
C ASP A 102 20.80 -23.51 -24.03
N GLY A 103 20.09 -22.63 -23.30
CA GLY A 103 18.92 -22.98 -22.47
C GLY A 103 17.65 -23.26 -23.27
N ALA A 104 17.62 -22.99 -24.58
CA ALA A 104 16.45 -23.26 -25.41
C ALA A 104 16.25 -24.77 -25.69
N THR A 105 17.26 -25.58 -25.42
CA THR A 105 17.19 -27.05 -25.53
C THR A 105 16.28 -27.66 -24.46
N GLU A 106 16.16 -27.00 -23.30
CA GLU A 106 15.27 -27.39 -22.21
C GLU A 106 13.83 -26.87 -22.40
N LEU A 107 13.61 -26.02 -23.42
CA LEU A 107 12.27 -25.56 -23.76
C LEU A 107 11.45 -26.72 -24.37
N PRO A 108 10.14 -26.76 -24.08
CA PRO A 108 9.21 -27.66 -24.76
C PRO A 108 9.38 -27.57 -26.29
N GLY A 109 9.64 -28.72 -26.93
CA GLY A 109 9.83 -28.81 -28.38
C GLY A 109 11.26 -28.62 -28.90
N GLY A 110 12.26 -28.45 -28.02
CA GLY A 110 13.68 -28.46 -28.41
C GLY A 110 14.06 -27.32 -29.38
N LEU A 111 13.42 -26.17 -29.23
CA LEU A 111 13.53 -25.05 -30.17
C LEU A 111 14.99 -24.53 -30.24
N ALA A 112 15.57 -24.59 -31.43
CA ALA A 112 16.85 -23.97 -31.72
C ALA A 112 16.63 -22.55 -32.25
N VAL A 113 16.53 -21.57 -31.33
CA VAL A 113 16.29 -20.16 -31.67
C VAL A 113 17.45 -19.27 -31.25
N SER A 114 17.66 -18.19 -32.01
CA SER A 114 18.60 -17.12 -31.69
C SER A 114 18.00 -16.14 -30.65
N LEU A 115 18.83 -15.24 -30.12
CA LEU A 115 18.39 -14.20 -29.17
C LEU A 115 17.23 -13.33 -29.71
N PRO A 116 17.33 -12.72 -30.92
CA PRO A 116 16.24 -11.89 -31.46
C PRO A 116 14.97 -12.70 -31.78
N GLU A 117 15.11 -13.97 -32.17
CA GLU A 117 13.95 -14.84 -32.41
C GLU A 117 13.22 -15.18 -31.12
N ALA A 118 13.97 -15.54 -30.06
CA ALA A 118 13.40 -15.78 -28.75
C ALA A 118 12.69 -14.53 -28.20
N GLY A 119 13.26 -13.34 -28.40
CA GLY A 119 12.62 -12.07 -28.07
C GLY A 119 11.25 -11.90 -28.74
N ARG A 120 11.19 -12.10 -30.06
CA ARG A 120 9.92 -12.05 -30.83
C ARG A 120 8.91 -13.11 -30.39
N LEU A 121 9.36 -14.33 -30.11
CA LEU A 121 8.49 -15.40 -29.61
C LEU A 121 7.94 -15.07 -28.22
N CYS A 122 8.77 -14.55 -27.33
CA CYS A 122 8.35 -14.09 -26.01
C CYS A 122 7.32 -12.96 -26.10
N ASP A 123 7.53 -11.99 -26.99
CA ASP A 123 6.57 -10.92 -27.27
C ASP A 123 5.22 -11.49 -27.75
N ALA A 124 5.25 -12.43 -28.69
CA ALA A 124 4.05 -13.05 -29.26
C ALA A 124 3.26 -13.85 -28.21
N LEU A 125 3.95 -14.68 -27.42
CA LEU A 125 3.34 -15.46 -26.34
C LEU A 125 2.73 -14.55 -25.27
N THR A 126 3.43 -13.48 -24.89
CA THR A 126 2.93 -12.50 -23.92
C THR A 126 1.68 -11.78 -24.47
N GLY A 127 1.67 -11.45 -25.76
CA GLY A 127 0.48 -10.90 -26.44
C GLY A 127 -0.70 -11.87 -26.46
N GLN A 128 -0.45 -13.16 -26.71
CA GLN A 128 -1.47 -14.21 -26.67
C GLN A 128 -2.05 -14.39 -25.26
N LEU A 129 -1.22 -14.45 -24.22
CA LEU A 129 -1.65 -14.53 -22.83
C LEU A 129 -2.54 -13.34 -22.46
N ARG A 130 -2.12 -12.12 -22.81
CA ARG A 130 -2.91 -10.91 -22.60
C ARG A 130 -4.26 -10.99 -23.33
N SER A 131 -4.26 -11.40 -24.60
CA SER A 131 -5.49 -11.57 -25.37
C SER A 131 -6.42 -12.58 -24.70
N ARG A 132 -5.92 -13.74 -24.29
CA ARG A 132 -6.73 -14.78 -23.61
C ARG A 132 -7.29 -14.32 -22.28
N LEU A 133 -6.54 -13.55 -21.50
CA LEU A 133 -6.98 -13.01 -20.22
C LEU A 133 -7.99 -11.86 -20.41
N SER A 134 -7.80 -11.00 -21.41
CA SER A 134 -8.72 -9.89 -21.73
C SER A 134 -10.10 -10.34 -22.21
N LEU A 135 -10.22 -11.58 -22.68
CA LEU A 135 -11.49 -12.17 -23.11
C LEU A 135 -12.42 -12.57 -21.94
N VAL A 136 -12.04 -12.29 -20.69
CA VAL A 136 -12.91 -12.42 -19.51
C VAL A 136 -13.33 -11.02 -19.02
N PRO A 137 -14.53 -10.53 -19.36
CA PRO A 137 -15.01 -9.24 -18.87
C PRO A 137 -15.16 -9.25 -17.34
N GLY A 138 -14.48 -8.34 -16.65
CA GLY A 138 -14.75 -8.02 -15.24
C GLY A 138 -13.99 -8.81 -14.17
N ALA A 139 -13.12 -9.77 -14.54
CA ALA A 139 -12.26 -10.47 -13.56
C ALA A 139 -11.35 -9.48 -12.80
N ASP A 140 -10.75 -8.53 -13.52
CA ASP A 140 -9.92 -7.47 -12.91
C ASP A 140 -10.75 -6.55 -11.99
N ALA A 141 -12.00 -6.28 -12.37
CA ALA A 141 -12.90 -5.44 -11.59
C ALA A 141 -13.36 -6.12 -10.29
N GLN A 142 -13.66 -7.42 -10.33
CA GLN A 142 -14.03 -8.19 -9.14
C GLN A 142 -12.84 -8.34 -8.18
N ALA A 143 -11.64 -8.63 -8.71
CA ALA A 143 -10.42 -8.69 -7.90
C ALA A 143 -10.08 -7.34 -7.26
N ALA A 144 -10.26 -6.24 -7.98
CA ALA A 144 -10.10 -4.89 -7.43
C ALA A 144 -11.07 -4.61 -6.27
N ARG A 145 -12.36 -4.93 -6.44
CA ARG A 145 -13.39 -4.76 -5.39
C ARG A 145 -13.10 -5.60 -4.14
N ILE A 146 -12.67 -6.85 -4.30
CA ILE A 146 -12.27 -7.71 -3.16
C ILE A 146 -11.10 -7.09 -2.39
N ARG A 147 -10.09 -6.55 -3.09
CA ARG A 147 -8.96 -5.87 -2.44
C ARG A 147 -9.40 -4.61 -1.68
N GLU A 148 -10.26 -3.80 -2.28
CA GLU A 148 -10.79 -2.59 -1.65
C GLU A 148 -11.61 -2.90 -0.39
N LEU A 149 -12.46 -3.93 -0.45
CA LEU A 149 -13.25 -4.36 0.69
C LEU A 149 -12.38 -4.93 1.82
N ARG A 150 -11.30 -5.66 1.53
CA ARG A 150 -10.32 -6.08 2.55
C ARG A 150 -9.70 -4.89 3.26
N ALA A 151 -9.27 -3.87 2.50
CA ALA A 151 -8.72 -2.65 3.06
C ALA A 151 -9.75 -1.90 3.92
N GLN A 152 -11.03 -1.91 3.54
CA GLN A 152 -12.11 -1.36 4.35
C GLN A 152 -12.33 -2.12 5.65
N LEU A 153 -12.31 -3.46 5.64
CA LEU A 153 -12.47 -4.27 6.86
C LEU A 153 -11.33 -4.05 7.86
N GLU A 154 -10.10 -3.78 7.40
CA GLU A 154 -9.00 -3.37 8.29
C GLU A 154 -9.25 -2.00 8.92
N ARG A 155 -9.74 -1.01 8.18
CA ARG A 155 -10.16 0.28 8.77
C ARG A 155 -11.29 0.12 9.78
N ILE A 156 -12.25 -0.77 9.50
CA ILE A 156 -13.33 -1.11 10.43
C ILE A 156 -12.75 -1.74 11.70
N ARG A 157 -11.76 -2.64 11.59
CA ARG A 157 -11.06 -3.22 12.74
C ARG A 157 -10.47 -2.13 13.65
N ASP A 158 -9.81 -1.13 13.06
CA ASP A 158 -9.28 0.01 13.80
C ASP A 158 -10.39 0.78 14.53
N GLN A 159 -11.54 1.01 13.87
CA GLN A 159 -12.70 1.67 14.48
C GLN A 159 -13.33 0.86 15.62
N VAL A 160 -13.41 -0.47 15.47
CA VAL A 160 -13.89 -1.39 16.53
C VAL A 160 -12.97 -1.33 17.75
N GLY A 161 -11.66 -1.14 17.56
CA GLY A 161 -10.70 -0.95 18.64
C GLY A 161 -11.00 0.24 19.55
N LEU A 162 -11.73 1.25 19.04
CA LEU A 162 -12.14 2.44 19.77
C LEU A 162 -13.47 2.30 20.51
N GLU A 163 -14.24 1.23 20.26
CA GLU A 163 -15.52 0.99 20.94
C GLU A 163 -15.31 0.71 22.44
N PRO A 164 -16.21 1.20 23.31
CA PRO A 164 -16.20 0.88 24.74
C PRO A 164 -16.57 -0.59 24.99
N ALA A 165 -16.14 -1.13 26.15
CA ALA A 165 -16.25 -2.56 26.45
C ALA A 165 -17.68 -3.13 26.36
N ASN A 166 -18.70 -2.31 26.63
CA ASN A 166 -20.10 -2.73 26.59
C ASN A 166 -20.68 -2.90 25.18
N SER A 167 -20.11 -2.27 24.15
CA SER A 167 -20.53 -2.42 22.75
C SER A 167 -19.52 -3.14 21.88
N ARG A 168 -18.27 -3.27 22.36
CA ARG A 168 -17.14 -3.84 21.61
C ARG A 168 -17.40 -5.28 21.15
N ASP A 169 -17.95 -6.14 22.01
CA ASP A 169 -18.14 -7.56 21.67
C ASP A 169 -19.08 -7.76 20.47
N GLY A 170 -20.18 -6.99 20.42
CA GLY A 170 -21.10 -7.02 19.28
C GLY A 170 -20.45 -6.50 17.99
N ALA A 171 -19.63 -5.45 18.09
CA ALA A 171 -18.90 -4.91 16.95
C ALA A 171 -17.82 -5.88 16.43
N ILE A 172 -17.15 -6.61 17.32
CA ILE A 172 -16.20 -7.69 16.97
C ILE A 172 -16.92 -8.82 16.23
N GLN A 173 -18.07 -9.29 16.75
CA GLN A 173 -18.85 -10.34 16.11
C GLN A 173 -19.28 -9.93 14.70
N ARG A 174 -19.77 -8.69 14.55
CA ARG A 174 -20.20 -8.17 13.24
C ARG A 174 -19.06 -8.06 12.23
N LEU A 175 -17.89 -7.62 12.67
CA LEU A 175 -16.70 -7.60 11.84
C LEU A 175 -16.28 -9.03 11.42
N ALA A 176 -16.32 -9.98 12.35
CA ALA A 176 -15.99 -11.38 12.05
C ALA A 176 -16.96 -11.99 11.03
N GLU A 177 -18.26 -11.69 11.10
CA GLU A 177 -19.25 -12.11 10.10
C GLU A 177 -18.94 -11.57 8.70
N LEU A 178 -18.60 -10.28 8.59
CA LEU A 178 -18.23 -9.65 7.32
C LEU A 178 -16.95 -10.28 6.75
N MET A 179 -15.93 -10.49 7.60
CA MET A 179 -14.69 -11.14 7.20
C MET A 179 -14.92 -12.56 6.69
N SER A 180 -15.70 -13.37 7.43
CA SER A 180 -16.01 -14.75 7.03
C SER A 180 -16.78 -14.81 5.71
N ARG A 181 -17.74 -13.90 5.50
CA ARG A 181 -18.47 -13.82 4.23
C ARG A 181 -17.55 -13.41 3.07
N LEU A 182 -16.66 -12.44 3.28
CA LEU A 182 -15.68 -12.04 2.27
C LEU A 182 -14.71 -13.17 1.93
N GLU A 183 -14.30 -13.95 2.93
CA GLU A 183 -13.46 -15.14 2.72
C GLU A 183 -14.20 -16.19 1.87
N GLY A 184 -15.46 -16.47 2.17
CA GLY A 184 -16.29 -17.38 1.37
C GLY A 184 -16.48 -16.91 -0.08
N ILE A 185 -16.71 -15.61 -0.28
CA ILE A 185 -16.79 -14.99 -1.61
C ILE A 185 -15.45 -15.08 -2.33
N THR A 186 -14.35 -14.77 -1.66
CA THR A 186 -12.99 -14.89 -2.23
C THR A 186 -12.74 -16.32 -2.68
N ALA A 187 -12.95 -17.31 -1.80
CA ALA A 187 -12.71 -18.70 -2.12
C ALA A 187 -13.58 -19.19 -3.29
N LYS A 188 -14.81 -18.66 -3.42
CA LYS A 188 -15.67 -18.92 -4.57
C LYS A 188 -15.12 -18.29 -5.85
N ALA A 189 -14.64 -17.04 -5.78
CA ALA A 189 -14.03 -16.35 -6.91
C ALA A 189 -12.74 -17.05 -7.37
N GLU A 190 -11.90 -17.52 -6.44
CA GLU A 190 -10.68 -18.30 -6.72
C GLU A 190 -10.98 -19.62 -7.42
N ARG A 191 -12.15 -20.23 -7.15
CA ARG A 191 -12.66 -21.41 -7.87
C ARG A 191 -13.36 -21.08 -9.20
N GLY A 192 -13.34 -19.82 -9.64
CA GLY A 192 -13.97 -19.36 -10.88
C GLY A 192 -15.49 -19.21 -10.82
N GLY A 193 -16.09 -19.18 -9.63
CA GLY A 193 -17.52 -18.96 -9.47
C GLY A 193 -17.90 -17.49 -9.62
N ASP A 194 -19.04 -17.19 -10.26
CA ASP A 194 -19.54 -15.82 -10.33
C ASP A 194 -19.92 -15.29 -8.94
N VAL A 195 -19.32 -14.15 -8.60
CA VAL A 195 -19.48 -13.42 -7.34
C VAL A 195 -19.95 -11.97 -7.54
N GLY A 196 -20.21 -11.54 -8.78
CA GLY A 196 -20.55 -10.14 -9.07
C GLY A 196 -21.77 -9.64 -8.28
N GLY A 197 -22.81 -10.47 -8.16
CA GLY A 197 -24.00 -10.19 -7.36
C GLY A 197 -23.82 -10.32 -5.85
N MET A 198 -22.73 -10.93 -5.38
CA MET A 198 -22.47 -11.18 -3.95
C MET A 198 -21.67 -10.05 -3.29
N LEU A 199 -20.89 -9.29 -4.08
CA LEU A 199 -20.05 -8.20 -3.58
C LEU A 199 -20.84 -6.95 -3.18
N GLY A 200 -21.85 -6.55 -3.96
CA GLY A 200 -22.63 -5.33 -3.69
C GLY A 200 -23.30 -5.30 -2.30
N PRO A 201 -23.95 -6.39 -1.84
CA PRO A 201 -24.54 -6.44 -0.51
C PRO A 201 -23.53 -6.25 0.62
N ILE A 202 -22.38 -6.94 0.56
CA ILE A 202 -21.36 -6.86 1.61
C ILE A 202 -20.65 -5.48 1.62
N GLU A 203 -20.43 -4.87 0.47
CA GLU A 203 -19.88 -3.51 0.36
C GLU A 203 -20.80 -2.47 1.01
N THR A 204 -22.10 -2.57 0.77
CA THR A 204 -23.12 -1.68 1.35
C THR A 204 -23.17 -1.82 2.87
N GLU A 205 -23.12 -3.06 3.34
CA GLU A 205 -23.15 -3.40 4.75
C GLU A 205 -21.89 -2.93 5.49
N ALA A 206 -20.70 -3.17 4.91
CA ALA A 206 -19.43 -2.68 5.45
C ALA A 206 -19.40 -1.15 5.50
N THR A 207 -19.88 -0.47 4.46
CA THR A 207 -19.94 1.00 4.40
C THR A 207 -20.86 1.57 5.49
N THR A 208 -22.03 0.96 5.67
CA THR A 208 -22.98 1.39 6.71
C THR A 208 -22.37 1.19 8.09
N PHE A 209 -21.77 0.02 8.33
CA PHE A 209 -21.15 -0.31 9.61
C PHE A 209 -19.96 0.60 9.95
N GLU A 210 -19.06 0.86 8.98
CA GLU A 210 -17.95 1.79 9.15
C GLU A 210 -18.44 3.19 9.53
N ARG A 211 -19.47 3.70 8.83
CA ARG A 211 -20.06 5.00 9.11
C ARG A 211 -20.61 5.08 10.53
N ASP A 212 -21.35 4.07 10.96
CA ASP A 212 -21.99 4.05 12.27
C ASP A 212 -20.95 4.00 13.40
N LEU A 213 -19.87 3.23 13.23
CA LEU A 213 -18.73 3.23 14.15
C LEU A 213 -18.04 4.60 14.22
N ILE A 214 -17.78 5.24 13.08
CA ILE A 214 -17.15 6.58 13.03
C ILE A 214 -18.03 7.60 13.75
N VAL A 215 -19.33 7.63 13.47
CA VAL A 215 -20.28 8.56 14.10
C VAL A 215 -20.41 8.27 15.60
N GLY A 216 -20.47 7.01 16.00
CA GLY A 216 -20.50 6.60 17.40
C GLY A 216 -19.24 7.03 18.16
N ASN A 217 -18.06 6.78 17.58
CA ASN A 217 -16.77 7.17 18.13
C ASN A 217 -16.65 8.70 18.28
N ALA A 218 -17.06 9.45 17.26
CA ALA A 218 -17.06 10.91 17.30
C ALA A 218 -17.98 11.45 18.41
N ARG A 219 -19.23 10.99 18.47
CA ARG A 219 -20.20 11.42 19.50
C ARG A 219 -19.71 11.15 20.92
N ARG A 220 -19.05 10.01 21.16
CA ARG A 220 -18.51 9.68 22.49
C ARG A 220 -17.31 10.56 22.84
N ARG A 221 -16.45 10.89 21.88
CA ARG A 221 -15.35 11.84 22.07
C ARG A 221 -15.91 13.22 22.46
N ASP A 222 -16.88 13.72 21.70
CA ASP A 222 -17.52 15.01 21.97
C ASP A 222 -18.20 15.03 23.34
N ALA A 223 -18.93 13.98 23.71
CA ALA A 223 -19.58 13.88 25.02
C ALA A 223 -18.56 13.87 26.18
N ARG A 224 -17.43 13.18 26.02
CA ARG A 224 -16.35 13.19 27.02
C ARG A 224 -15.77 14.58 27.17
N ASP A 225 -15.50 15.26 26.06
CA ASP A 225 -14.90 16.59 26.05
C ASP A 225 -15.87 17.61 26.70
N GLN A 226 -17.18 17.50 26.43
CA GLN A 226 -18.22 18.29 27.12
C GLN A 226 -18.22 18.06 28.65
N VAL A 227 -18.10 16.80 29.10
CA VAL A 227 -18.02 16.50 30.54
C VAL A 227 -16.77 17.10 31.18
N ILE A 228 -15.63 17.07 30.48
CA ILE A 228 -14.39 17.70 30.95
C ILE A 228 -14.60 19.21 31.08
N SER A 229 -15.09 19.88 30.03
CA SER A 229 -15.36 21.32 30.06
C SER A 229 -16.35 21.72 31.15
N ALA A 230 -17.40 20.92 31.36
CA ALA A 230 -18.37 21.16 32.43
C ALA A 230 -17.74 21.07 33.84
N ARG A 231 -16.82 20.11 34.05
CA ARG A 231 -16.09 19.96 35.31
C ARG A 231 -15.12 21.11 35.55
N GLU A 232 -14.40 21.54 34.51
CA GLU A 232 -13.50 22.70 34.58
C GLU A 232 -14.27 23.98 34.90
N LEU A 233 -15.39 24.22 34.22
CA LEU A 233 -16.25 25.37 34.48
C LEU A 233 -16.79 25.35 35.92
N ARG A 234 -17.24 24.19 36.40
CA ARG A 234 -17.70 24.04 37.78
C ARG A 234 -16.58 24.38 38.78
N ALA A 235 -15.36 23.87 38.57
CA ALA A 235 -14.24 24.14 39.46
C ALA A 235 -13.86 25.64 39.48
N ASP A 236 -13.88 26.31 38.33
CA ASP A 236 -13.66 27.76 38.24
C ASP A 236 -14.75 28.55 39.00
N LEU A 237 -16.02 28.15 38.86
CA LEU A 237 -17.13 28.77 39.59
C LEU A 237 -17.02 28.56 41.11
N GLU A 238 -16.67 27.36 41.57
CA GLU A 238 -16.43 27.07 43.00
C GLU A 238 -15.27 27.92 43.57
N ALA A 239 -14.19 28.10 42.80
CA ALA A 239 -13.07 28.95 43.20
C ALA A 239 -13.48 30.43 43.30
N ARG A 240 -14.28 30.93 42.35
CA ARG A 240 -14.82 32.29 42.37
C ARG A 240 -15.77 32.52 43.54
N GLU A 241 -16.64 31.55 43.82
CA GLU A 241 -17.55 31.59 44.98
C GLU A 241 -16.76 31.73 46.28
N ALA A 242 -15.74 30.90 46.49
CA ALA A 242 -14.89 30.96 47.69
C ALA A 242 -14.17 32.32 47.83
N ALA A 243 -13.69 32.89 46.72
CA ALA A 243 -13.08 34.21 46.71
C ALA A 243 -14.08 35.33 47.08
N LEU A 244 -15.31 35.26 46.57
CA LEU A 244 -16.38 36.21 46.89
C LEU A 244 -16.84 36.10 48.35
N GLN A 245 -16.98 34.88 48.88
CA GLN A 245 -17.29 34.65 50.30
C GLN A 245 -16.25 35.31 51.21
N LYS A 246 -14.96 35.11 50.93
CA LYS A 246 -13.85 35.75 51.65
C LYS A 246 -13.90 37.28 51.59
N LEU A 247 -14.27 37.84 50.44
CA LEU A 247 -14.42 39.28 50.27
C LEU A 247 -15.61 39.81 51.09
N ALA A 248 -16.74 39.11 51.07
CA ALA A 248 -17.93 39.48 51.84
C ALA A 248 -17.64 39.47 53.36
N GLU A 249 -16.94 38.45 53.87
CA GLU A 249 -16.47 38.38 55.27
C GLU A 249 -15.58 39.57 55.64
N THR A 250 -14.69 39.96 54.72
CA THR A 250 -13.77 41.10 54.94
C THR A 250 -14.54 42.42 55.01
N CYS A 251 -15.53 42.63 54.14
CA CYS A 251 -16.36 43.83 54.15
C CYS A 251 -17.32 43.90 55.35
N GLY A 252 -17.81 42.76 55.85
CA GLY A 252 -18.70 42.69 57.02
C GLY A 252 -17.98 42.87 58.37
N ARG A 253 -16.64 42.79 58.39
CA ARG A 253 -15.86 42.99 59.61
C ARG A 253 -15.79 44.49 59.93
N PRO A 254 -16.33 44.97 61.07
CA PRO A 254 -16.22 46.38 61.43
C PRO A 254 -14.74 46.74 61.54
N SER A 255 -14.30 47.73 60.76
CA SER A 255 -12.94 48.24 60.86
C SER A 255 -12.76 48.82 62.26
N THR A 256 -12.16 48.05 63.18
CA THR A 256 -11.68 48.56 64.45
C THR A 256 -10.45 49.40 64.16
N ARG A 257 -10.68 50.60 63.62
CA ARG A 257 -9.69 51.64 63.46
C ARG A 257 -9.36 52.14 64.87
N ARG A 258 -8.46 51.43 65.54
CA ARG A 258 -7.89 51.82 66.85
C ARG A 258 -7.17 53.15 66.61
N ARG A 259 -7.84 54.28 66.92
CA ARG A 259 -7.18 55.58 67.00
C ARG A 259 -6.11 55.45 68.07
N ALA A 260 -4.85 55.37 67.66
CA ALA A 260 -3.72 55.60 68.54
C ALA A 260 -3.74 57.09 68.89
N THR A 261 -4.14 57.41 70.13
CA THR A 261 -4.03 58.76 70.67
C THR A 261 -2.55 59.00 71.04
N PRO A 262 -1.89 60.06 70.52
CA PRO A 262 -0.51 60.31 70.86
C PRO A 262 -0.41 60.91 72.27
N SER A 263 0.56 60.39 73.02
CA SER A 263 1.00 60.87 74.33
C SER A 263 1.34 62.35 74.34
N ARG A 264 0.84 63.10 75.33
CA ARG A 264 1.38 64.42 75.71
C ARG A 264 1.72 64.46 77.20
N THR A 265 3.01 64.66 77.43
CA THR A 265 3.74 64.93 78.66
C THR A 265 3.34 66.27 79.30
N SER A 266 3.66 66.43 80.61
CA SER A 266 3.85 67.70 81.37
C SER A 266 2.56 68.30 82.00
N ALA A 267 2.47 68.80 83.25
CA ALA A 267 3.36 68.89 84.41
C ALA A 267 2.56 69.42 85.64
N ARG A 268 3.15 69.22 86.83
CA ARG A 268 3.20 70.10 88.03
C ARG A 268 1.92 70.50 88.83
N SER A 269 1.96 70.06 90.09
CA SER A 269 2.07 70.89 91.32
C SER A 269 0.84 71.60 91.93
N ALA A 270 0.55 71.27 93.20
CA ALA A 270 0.39 72.17 94.38
C ALA A 270 -0.86 71.94 95.26
N ARG A 271 -0.61 71.45 96.48
CA ARG A 271 -0.94 72.01 97.82
C ARG A 271 -2.40 72.39 98.19
N CYS A 272 -2.87 71.82 99.31
CA CYS A 272 -3.66 72.39 100.44
C CYS A 272 -4.01 71.21 101.38
N ARG A 273 -3.89 71.20 102.70
CA ARG A 273 -3.64 72.15 103.80
C ARG A 273 -2.81 71.46 104.87
#